data_AF-A0A1Q9T7L5-F1
#
_entry.id   AF-A0A1Q9T7L5-F1
#
_cell.length_a   1.000
_cell.length_b   1.000
_cell.length_c   1.000
_cell.angle_alpha   90.00
_cell.angle_beta   90.00
_cell.angle_gamma   90.00
#
_symmetry.space_group_name_H-M   'P 1'
#
loop_
_entity.id
_entity.type
_entity.pdbx_description
1 polymer ?
#
loop_
_entity_poly.entity_id
_entity_poly.type
_entity_poly.pdbx_seq_one_letter_code
_entity_poly.pdbx_strand_id
1 'polypeptide(L)'
;MPSTGGRHVPGSGRSQSPVGIDASMAAALQTAGASPTGPAFAAYDRQPSDTVDLRIGLPVEGDVLSADGVELTRIPGGRAARLVHAGNYEDLSGSWERLTTWVLDRGERPAGWFYEEYLTEPTPGADPADMRTRLTLPLADG
;
A
#
# COMPACT_ATOMS: atom_id res chain seq x y z
N MET A 1 33.11 1.84 -15.32
CA MET A 1 31.78 1.74 -14.70
C MET A 1 31.62 2.94 -13.77
N PRO A 2 30.66 3.84 -13.97
CA PRO A 2 30.28 4.78 -12.92
C PRO A 2 28.91 4.46 -12.33
N SER A 3 28.85 4.64 -11.02
CA SER A 3 27.76 4.36 -10.09
C SER A 3 26.44 5.05 -10.44
N THR A 4 25.34 4.31 -10.27
CA THR A 4 23.97 4.84 -10.31
C THR A 4 23.70 5.64 -9.04
N GLY A 5 23.52 6.95 -9.19
CA GLY A 5 23.09 7.84 -8.12
C GLY A 5 21.65 7.58 -7.71
N GLY A 6 21.43 7.08 -6.49
CA GLY A 6 20.13 7.09 -5.85
C GLY A 6 19.70 8.53 -5.59
N ARG A 7 18.55 8.92 -6.14
CA ARG A 7 18.01 10.28 -6.00
C ARG A 7 17.53 10.48 -4.56
N HIS A 8 18.26 11.32 -3.82
CA HIS A 8 17.85 11.85 -2.52
C HIS A 8 16.68 12.83 -2.71
N VAL A 9 15.56 12.60 -2.02
CA VAL A 9 14.44 13.55 -1.96
C VAL A 9 14.34 14.09 -0.53
N PRO A 10 14.58 15.39 -0.28
CA PRO A 10 14.40 15.97 1.04
C PRO A 10 12.92 16.24 1.31
N GLY A 11 12.45 15.80 2.49
CA GLY A 11 11.10 16.03 2.99
C GLY A 11 10.86 17.51 3.28
N SER A 12 10.14 18.18 2.38
CA SER A 12 9.60 19.53 2.60
C SER A 12 8.07 19.45 2.65
N GLY A 13 7.50 19.95 3.74
CA GLY A 13 6.11 19.78 4.12
C GLY A 13 5.13 20.24 3.04
N ARG A 14 4.35 19.28 2.55
CA ARG A 14 2.97 19.46 2.11
C ARG A 14 2.19 18.35 2.80
N SER A 15 0.99 18.68 3.30
CA SER A 15 0.04 17.68 3.77
C SER A 15 -0.39 16.85 2.55
N GLN A 16 0.41 15.84 2.20
CA GLN A 16 0.09 14.91 1.14
C GLN A 16 -0.79 13.83 1.74
N SER A 17 -1.93 13.55 1.12
CA SER A 17 -2.66 12.31 1.37
C SER A 17 -1.66 11.14 1.29
N PRO A 18 -1.74 10.14 2.19
CA PRO A 18 -0.75 9.06 2.25
C PRO A 18 -0.63 8.25 0.96
N VAL A 19 -1.63 8.37 0.07
CA VAL A 19 -1.69 7.75 -1.25
C VAL A 19 -2.11 8.79 -2.28
N GLY A 20 -1.16 9.27 -3.08
CA GLY A 20 -1.43 10.16 -4.22
C GLY A 20 -1.45 9.35 -5.52
N ILE A 21 -2.61 9.22 -6.14
CA ILE A 21 -2.70 8.77 -7.54
C ILE A 21 -2.43 10.00 -8.41
N ASP A 22 -1.22 10.07 -8.97
CA ASP A 22 -0.83 11.21 -9.80
C ASP A 22 -1.30 11.08 -11.26
N ALA A 23 -1.06 12.13 -12.05
CA ALA A 23 -1.48 12.20 -13.45
C ALA A 23 -0.86 11.11 -14.33
N SER A 24 0.30 10.55 -13.97
CA SER A 24 0.96 9.49 -14.74
C SER A 24 0.21 8.15 -14.59
N MET A 25 -0.26 7.82 -13.38
CA MET A 25 -1.10 6.65 -13.14
C MET A 25 -2.45 6.77 -13.86
N ALA A 26 -3.07 7.96 -13.82
CA ALA A 26 -4.32 8.21 -14.53
C ALA A 26 -4.17 8.10 -16.06
N ALA A 27 -3.05 8.57 -16.61
CA ALA A 27 -2.76 8.46 -18.04
C ALA A 27 -2.44 7.01 -18.46
N ALA A 28 -1.75 6.25 -17.61
CA ALA A 28 -1.45 4.84 -17.85
C ALA A 28 -2.74 3.99 -17.90
N LEU A 29 -3.66 4.19 -16.95
CA LEU A 29 -4.96 3.52 -16.94
C LEU A 29 -5.78 3.83 -18.20
N GLN A 30 -5.83 5.11 -18.60
CA GLN A 30 -6.52 5.54 -19.83
C GLN A 30 -5.90 4.91 -21.08
N THR A 31 -4.58 4.93 -21.22
CA THR A 31 -3.86 4.35 -22.36
C THR A 31 -4.11 2.85 -22.47
N ALA A 32 -4.18 2.17 -21.33
CA ALA A 32 -4.44 0.74 -21.28
C ALA A 32 -5.92 0.36 -21.42
N GLY A 33 -6.84 1.34 -21.41
CA GLY A 33 -8.28 1.08 -21.37
C GLY A 33 -8.72 0.33 -20.10
N ALA A 34 -7.95 0.46 -19.01
CA ALA A 34 -8.18 -0.24 -17.76
C ALA A 34 -8.91 0.66 -16.76
N SER A 35 -9.75 0.05 -15.93
CA SER A 35 -10.38 0.70 -14.79
C SER A 35 -9.92 0.06 -13.49
N PRO A 36 -9.71 0.84 -12.42
CA PRO A 36 -9.43 0.27 -11.10
C PRO A 36 -10.56 -0.67 -10.66
N THR A 37 -10.21 -1.83 -10.13
CA THR A 37 -11.16 -2.85 -9.67
C THR A 37 -11.37 -2.83 -8.15
N GLY A 38 -10.74 -1.88 -7.47
CA GLY A 38 -10.72 -1.80 -6.01
C GLY A 38 -10.04 -0.54 -5.48
N PRO A 39 -9.91 -0.43 -4.15
CA PRO A 39 -9.32 0.73 -3.49
C PRO A 39 -7.85 0.90 -3.85
N ALA A 40 -7.36 2.13 -3.76
CA ALA A 40 -5.92 2.39 -3.82
C ALA A 40 -5.22 1.69 -2.64
N PHE A 41 -3.97 1.29 -2.86
CA PHE A 41 -3.18 0.61 -1.84
C PHE A 41 -1.78 1.17 -1.70
N ALA A 42 -1.20 0.94 -0.52
CA ALA A 42 0.20 1.16 -0.18
C ALA A 42 0.81 -0.19 0.24
N ALA A 43 1.79 -0.68 -0.52
CA ALA A 43 2.47 -1.95 -0.26
C ALA A 43 3.91 -1.73 0.19
N TYR A 44 4.31 -2.51 1.18
CA TYR A 44 5.59 -2.44 1.86
C TYR A 44 6.26 -3.81 1.75
N ASP A 45 7.43 -3.83 1.10
CA ASP A 45 8.16 -5.09 0.88
C ASP A 45 8.81 -5.62 2.16
N ARG A 46 8.99 -4.74 3.16
CA ARG A 46 9.54 -5.05 4.50
C ARG A 46 8.97 -4.09 5.54
N GLN A 47 9.13 -4.44 6.81
CA GLN A 47 8.89 -3.51 7.90
C GLN A 47 9.74 -2.24 7.72
N PRO A 48 9.15 -1.04 7.82
CA PRO A 48 9.89 0.21 7.66
C PRO A 48 11.06 0.30 8.65
N SER A 49 12.23 0.69 8.14
CA SER A 49 13.41 1.05 8.94
C SER A 49 13.79 2.51 8.64
N ASP A 50 15.08 2.85 8.51
CA ASP A 50 15.53 4.22 8.19
C ASP A 50 15.05 4.68 6.81
N THR A 51 14.80 3.74 5.89
CA THR A 51 14.23 3.98 4.56
C THR A 51 13.13 2.96 4.28
N VAL A 52 12.08 3.38 3.58
CA VAL A 52 10.97 2.53 3.17
C VAL A 52 10.84 2.53 1.65
N ASP A 53 10.88 1.35 1.06
CA ASP A 53 10.47 1.14 -0.32
C ASP A 53 8.95 0.95 -0.29
N LEU A 54 8.23 1.97 -0.77
CA LEU A 54 6.78 2.00 -0.78
C LEU A 54 6.27 1.93 -2.22
N ARG A 55 5.35 1.01 -2.47
CA ARG A 55 4.64 0.90 -3.75
C ARG A 55 3.20 1.34 -3.58
N ILE A 56 2.82 2.40 -4.28
CA ILE A 56 1.45 2.92 -4.31
C ILE A 56 0.81 2.56 -5.64
N GLY A 57 -0.42 2.05 -5.61
CA GLY A 57 -1.10 1.67 -6.84
C GLY A 57 -2.60 1.49 -6.72
N LEU A 58 -3.19 1.13 -7.85
CA LEU A 58 -4.58 0.74 -8.01
C LEU A 58 -4.64 -0.69 -8.54
N PRO A 59 -5.50 -1.56 -7.98
CA PRO A 59 -5.70 -2.88 -8.54
C PRO A 59 -6.43 -2.76 -9.88
N VAL A 60 -6.00 -3.55 -10.86
CA VAL A 60 -6.59 -3.64 -12.20
C VAL A 60 -6.78 -5.10 -12.58
N GLU A 61 -7.71 -5.38 -13.49
CA GLU A 61 -7.83 -6.68 -14.14
C GLU A 61 -7.06 -6.70 -15.47
N GLY A 62 -6.45 -7.85 -15.78
CA GLY A 62 -5.73 -8.07 -17.03
C GLY A 62 -4.27 -7.60 -17.02
N ASP A 63 -3.58 -7.86 -18.13
CA ASP A 63 -2.20 -7.42 -18.34
C ASP A 63 -2.22 -6.00 -18.90
N VAL A 64 -2.18 -5.01 -18.02
CA VAL A 64 -2.02 -3.60 -18.40
C VAL A 64 -0.57 -3.36 -18.81
N LEU A 65 -0.36 -2.74 -19.98
CA LEU A 65 0.99 -2.38 -20.41
C LEU A 65 1.60 -1.34 -19.46
N SER A 66 2.81 -1.62 -18.97
CA SER A 66 3.60 -0.66 -18.20
C SER A 66 3.79 0.63 -19.01
N ALA A 67 3.56 1.77 -18.37
CA ALA A 67 3.87 3.09 -18.91
C ALA A 67 5.10 3.66 -18.18
N ASP A 68 5.78 4.65 -18.76
CA ASP A 68 6.93 5.29 -18.10
C ASP A 68 6.53 5.84 -16.73
N GLY A 69 7.17 5.34 -15.66
CA GLY A 69 6.88 5.71 -14.27
C GLY A 69 5.78 4.89 -13.60
N VAL A 70 5.15 3.95 -14.30
CA VAL A 70 4.12 3.03 -13.75
C VAL A 70 4.58 1.59 -13.95
N GLU A 71 4.77 0.89 -12.84
CA GLU A 71 5.14 -0.53 -12.84
C GLU A 71 3.90 -1.42 -12.64
N LEU A 72 3.69 -2.38 -13.54
CA LEU A 72 2.73 -3.46 -13.30
C LEU A 72 3.37 -4.48 -12.35
N THR A 73 2.77 -4.62 -11.17
CA THR A 73 3.16 -5.63 -10.18
C THR A 73 2.01 -6.57 -9.89
N ARG A 74 2.33 -7.83 -9.56
CA ARG A 74 1.34 -8.80 -9.11
C ARG A 74 1.48 -8.98 -7.61
N ILE A 75 0.38 -8.79 -6.88
CA ILE A 75 0.30 -9.19 -5.48
C ILE A 75 0.20 -10.72 -5.44
N PRO A 76 1.16 -11.43 -4.80
CA PRO A 76 1.09 -12.88 -4.68
C PRO A 76 -0.22 -13.31 -4.02
N GLY A 77 -0.87 -14.33 -4.60
CA GLY A 77 -1.97 -15.01 -3.93
C GLY A 77 -1.47 -15.82 -2.73
N GLY A 78 -2.37 -16.21 -1.84
CA GLY A 78 -2.02 -17.01 -0.66
C GLY A 78 -2.91 -16.70 0.53
N ARG A 79 -2.56 -17.28 1.69
CA ARG A 79 -3.23 -16.98 2.95
C ARG A 79 -2.78 -15.61 3.46
N ALA A 80 -3.73 -14.85 4.00
CA ALA A 80 -3.43 -13.56 4.63
C ALA A 80 -4.36 -13.34 5.82
N ALA A 81 -3.83 -12.71 6.86
CA ALA A 81 -4.62 -12.13 7.93
C ALA A 81 -5.04 -10.71 7.55
N ARG A 82 -6.25 -10.29 7.94
CA ARG A 82 -6.79 -8.98 7.60
C ARG A 82 -7.44 -8.32 8.80
N LEU A 83 -7.25 -7.01 8.93
CA LEU A 83 -7.90 -6.17 9.93
C LEU A 83 -8.39 -4.89 9.25
N VAL A 84 -9.63 -4.49 9.49
CA VAL A 84 -10.08 -3.14 9.10
C VAL A 84 -9.86 -2.20 10.28
N HIS A 85 -8.98 -1.23 10.10
CA HIS A 85 -8.83 -0.08 10.98
C HIS A 85 -9.93 0.95 10.65
N ALA A 86 -10.63 1.42 11.69
CA ALA A 86 -11.59 2.50 11.63
C ALA A 86 -11.07 3.63 12.52
N GLY A 87 -10.76 4.78 11.92
CA GLY A 87 -10.10 5.88 12.63
C GLY A 87 -9.04 6.60 11.79
N ASN A 88 -8.32 7.49 12.47
CA ASN A 88 -7.23 8.27 11.88
C ASN A 88 -6.02 7.40 11.52
N TYR A 89 -5.09 7.93 10.72
CA TYR A 89 -3.87 7.20 10.37
C TYR A 89 -2.83 7.16 11.50
N GLU A 90 -2.96 7.98 12.55
CA GLU A 90 -2.04 8.02 13.69
C GLU A 90 -2.15 6.72 14.53
N ASP A 91 -3.37 6.20 14.67
CA ASP A 91 -3.69 4.98 15.40
C ASP A 91 -3.48 3.69 14.57
N LEU A 92 -3.04 3.82 13.32
CA LEU A 92 -2.88 2.70 12.39
C LEU A 92 -1.79 1.72 12.84
N SER A 93 -0.73 2.24 13.47
CA SER A 93 0.36 1.45 14.07
C SER A 93 -0.15 0.47 15.12
N GLY A 94 -1.06 0.90 16.01
CA GLY A 94 -1.67 0.03 17.01
C GLY A 94 -2.59 -1.04 16.41
N SER A 95 -3.20 -0.77 15.25
CA SER A 95 -3.93 -1.80 14.49
C SER A 95 -3.00 -2.85 13.88
N TRP A 96 -1.84 -2.43 13.34
CA TRP A 96 -0.82 -3.35 12.84
C TRP A 96 -0.26 -4.25 13.94
N GLU A 97 0.03 -3.68 15.10
CA GLU A 97 0.49 -4.43 16.26
C GLU A 97 -0.53 -5.50 16.67
N ARG A 98 -1.81 -5.13 16.81
CA ARG A 98 -2.88 -6.08 17.15
C ARG A 98 -3.01 -7.22 16.13
N LEU A 99 -2.96 -6.90 14.83
CA LEU A 99 -3.04 -7.91 13.77
C LEU A 99 -1.82 -8.86 13.82
N THR A 100 -0.62 -8.31 14.01
CA THR A 100 0.62 -9.09 14.04
C THR A 100 0.65 -10.01 15.26
N THR A 101 0.31 -9.50 16.45
CA THR A 101 0.22 -10.30 17.68
C THR A 101 -0.79 -11.43 17.52
N TRP A 102 -1.98 -11.13 16.97
CA TRP A 102 -3.00 -12.16 16.73
C TRP A 102 -2.52 -13.28 15.77
N VAL A 103 -1.74 -12.93 14.75
CA VAL A 103 -1.13 -13.93 13.83
C VAL A 103 -0.13 -14.80 14.59
N LEU A 104 0.76 -14.19 15.38
CA LEU A 104 1.80 -14.90 16.12
C LEU A 104 1.23 -15.82 17.20
N ASP A 105 0.19 -15.38 17.93
CA ASP A 105 -0.49 -16.17 18.96
C ASP A 105 -1.15 -17.44 18.39
N ARG A 106 -1.44 -17.45 17.08
CA ARG A 106 -2.00 -18.60 16.38
C ARG A 106 -0.94 -19.56 15.84
N GLY A 107 0.34 -19.27 16.09
CA GLY A 107 1.47 -20.05 15.57
C GLY A 107 1.71 -19.85 14.07
N GLU A 108 1.05 -18.86 13.45
CA GLU A 108 1.23 -18.53 12.04
C GLU A 108 2.43 -17.59 11.88
N ARG A 109 3.01 -17.53 10.68
CA ARG A 109 4.20 -16.70 10.39
C ARG A 109 3.88 -15.68 9.31
N PRO A 110 4.19 -14.38 9.51
CA PRO A 110 4.11 -13.40 8.44
C PRO A 110 5.07 -13.73 7.28
N ALA A 111 4.66 -13.41 6.05
CA ALA A 111 5.47 -13.62 4.85
C ALA A 111 6.60 -12.58 4.67
N GLY A 112 6.66 -11.56 5.52
CA GLY A 112 7.70 -10.52 5.50
C GLY A 112 7.36 -9.25 4.69
N TRP A 113 6.23 -9.24 3.98
CA TRP A 113 5.67 -8.07 3.29
C TRP A 113 4.23 -7.85 3.70
N PHE A 114 3.71 -6.62 3.54
CA PHE A 114 2.35 -6.26 3.93
C PHE A 114 1.82 -5.10 3.10
N TYR A 115 0.51 -4.85 3.15
CA TYR A 115 -0.09 -3.72 2.44
C TYR A 115 -1.36 -3.21 3.11
N GLU A 116 -1.70 -1.98 2.74
CA GLU A 116 -2.85 -1.22 3.23
C GLU A 116 -3.74 -0.86 2.05
N GLU A 117 -5.03 -1.14 2.16
CA GLU A 117 -6.05 -0.74 1.18
C GLU A 117 -6.92 0.36 1.80
N TYR A 118 -7.01 1.51 1.12
CA TYR A 118 -7.75 2.68 1.58
C TYR A 118 -9.19 2.57 1.09
N LEU A 119 -10.05 1.94 1.90
CA LEU A 119 -11.43 1.62 1.53
C LEU A 119 -12.31 2.87 1.40
N THR A 120 -11.94 3.92 2.12
CA THR A 120 -12.47 5.28 1.97
C THR A 120 -11.39 6.18 1.41
N GLU A 121 -11.76 7.08 0.50
CA GLU A 121 -10.81 7.96 -0.15
C GLU A 121 -10.07 8.86 0.87
N PRO A 122 -8.73 8.87 0.87
CA PRO A 122 -7.93 9.70 1.76
C PRO A 122 -7.97 11.17 1.30
N THR A 123 -8.92 11.94 1.83
CA THR A 123 -9.03 13.38 1.54
C THR A 123 -8.55 14.22 2.72
N PRO A 124 -7.85 15.36 2.47
CA PRO A 124 -7.48 16.28 3.54
C PRO A 124 -8.72 16.76 4.31
N GLY A 125 -8.71 16.59 5.63
CA GLY A 125 -9.83 16.98 6.49
C GLY A 125 -10.99 15.97 6.54
N ALA A 126 -10.80 14.74 6.04
CA ALA A 126 -11.75 13.65 6.24
C ALA A 126 -12.02 13.43 7.74
N ASP A 127 -13.28 13.12 8.08
CA ASP A 127 -13.65 12.76 9.45
C ASP A 127 -13.04 11.39 9.79
N PRO A 128 -12.19 11.28 10.84
CA PRO A 128 -11.66 10.01 11.30
C PRO A 128 -12.72 8.92 11.54
N ALA A 129 -13.95 9.30 11.90
CA ALA A 129 -15.05 8.35 12.10
C ALA A 129 -15.47 7.62 10.82
N ASP A 130 -15.25 8.23 9.66
CA ASP A 130 -15.59 7.67 8.34
C ASP A 130 -14.41 6.95 7.69
N MET A 131 -13.18 7.23 8.14
CA MET A 131 -11.96 6.65 7.59
C MET A 131 -11.89 5.13 7.81
N ARG A 132 -11.67 4.37 6.75
CA ARG A 132 -11.49 2.91 6.77
C ARG A 132 -10.26 2.49 5.98
N THR A 133 -9.36 1.80 6.65
CA THR A 133 -8.16 1.20 6.03
C THR A 133 -8.13 -0.28 6.33
N ARG A 134 -8.03 -1.12 5.31
CA ARG A 134 -7.82 -2.56 5.49
C ARG A 134 -6.33 -2.85 5.49
N LEU A 135 -5.86 -3.42 6.59
CA LEU A 135 -4.51 -3.93 6.77
C LEU A 135 -4.51 -5.38 6.33
N THR A 136 -3.62 -5.75 5.42
CA THR A 136 -3.45 -7.13 4.99
C THR A 136 -2.02 -7.60 5.28
N LEU A 137 -1.92 -8.68 6.07
CA LEU A 137 -0.68 -9.35 6.44
C LEU A 137 -0.64 -10.75 5.80
N PRO A 138 -0.01 -10.90 4.63
CA PRO A 138 0.30 -12.19 4.02
C PRO A 138 1.04 -13.12 4.99
N LEU A 139 0.69 -14.40 4.93
CA LEU A 139 1.30 -15.45 5.74
C LEU A 139 2.27 -16.26 4.90
N ALA A 140 3.36 -16.72 5.51
CA ALA A 140 4.28 -17.65 4.87
C ALA A 140 3.57 -19.00 4.63
N ASP A 141 3.93 -19.67 3.54
CA ASP A 141 3.56 -21.06 3.35
C ASP A 141 4.27 -21.94 4.39
N GLY A 142 3.53 -22.89 4.96
CA GLY A 142 3.99 -23.77 6.04
C GLY A 142 4.92 -24.89 5.59
#